data_AF-A0A538GX35-F1
#
_entry.id   AF-A0A538GX35-F1
#
_cell.length_a   1.000
_cell.length_b   1.000
_cell.length_c   1.000
_cell.angle_alpha   90.00
_cell.angle_beta   90.00
_cell.angle_gamma   90.00
#
_symmetry.space_group_name_H-M   'P 1'
#
loop_
_entity.id
_entity.type
_entity.pdbx_description
1 polymer ?
#
loop_
_entity_poly.entity_id
_entity_poly.type
_entity_poly.pdbx_seq_one_letter_code
_entity_poly.pdbx_strand_id
1 'polypeptide(L)'
;MIGDRVEIVVDVGDGVRTFEIVATKAGRRVEVAVARGTVEVSEVTRTGQTVRSGRFMQSRVVAVVEHPSLDEGDQPPRRRRGRTKDQPALGLDS
;
A
#
# COMPACT_ATOMS: atom_id res chain seq x y z
N MET A 1 0.74 -2.29 8.13
CA MET A 1 1.02 -2.26 6.69
C MET A 1 1.01 -3.69 6.21
N ILE A 2 -0.07 -4.05 5.54
CA ILE A 2 -0.27 -5.33 4.86
C ILE A 2 -0.79 -4.98 3.49
N GLY A 3 -0.15 -5.52 2.44
CA GLY A 3 -0.68 -5.38 1.09
C GLY A 3 -0.11 -4.21 0.30
N ASP A 4 0.91 -3.50 0.80
CA ASP A 4 1.71 -2.64 -0.08
C ASP A 4 2.21 -3.47 -1.24
N ARG A 5 2.09 -2.93 -2.46
CA ARG A 5 2.44 -3.66 -3.66
C ARG A 5 3.08 -2.71 -4.66
N VAL A 6 4.15 -3.17 -5.30
CA VAL A 6 4.78 -2.44 -6.39
C VAL A 6 4.76 -3.32 -7.62
N GLU A 7 4.21 -2.78 -8.70
CA GLU A 7 4.29 -3.36 -10.04
C GLU A 7 5.44 -2.68 -10.81
N ILE A 8 6.27 -3.49 -11.46
CA ILE A 8 7.40 -3.05 -12.27
C ILE A 8 7.19 -3.56 -13.69
N VAL A 9 7.06 -2.65 -14.65
CA VAL A 9 6.95 -2.99 -16.07
C VAL A 9 8.33 -2.85 -16.71
N VAL A 10 8.81 -3.92 -17.33
CA VAL A 10 10.18 -4.02 -17.85
C VAL A 10 10.13 -4.41 -19.33
N ASP A 11 10.86 -3.68 -20.17
CA ASP A 11 11.16 -4.08 -21.54
C ASP A 11 12.15 -5.25 -21.54
N VAL A 12 11.75 -6.35 -22.16
CA VAL A 12 12.55 -7.58 -22.27
C VAL A 12 13.14 -7.80 -23.67
N GLY A 13 12.95 -6.86 -24.59
CA GLY A 13 13.52 -6.84 -25.95
C GLY A 13 12.55 -7.27 -27.05
N ASP A 14 11.53 -8.06 -26.72
CA ASP A 14 10.45 -8.50 -27.61
C ASP A 14 9.06 -8.07 -27.12
N GLY A 15 9.01 -7.23 -26.08
CA GLY A 15 7.79 -6.76 -25.45
C GLY A 15 8.04 -6.31 -24.01
N VAL A 16 6.95 -6.19 -23.25
CA VAL A 16 6.99 -5.83 -21.83
C VAL A 16 6.60 -6.99 -20.93
N ARG A 17 7.22 -7.07 -19.75
CA ARG A 17 6.82 -7.97 -18.66
C ARG A 17 6.56 -7.17 -17.40
N THR A 18 5.50 -7.56 -16.69
CA THR A 18 5.18 -7.00 -15.38
C THR A 18 5.67 -7.93 -14.28
N PHE A 19 6.39 -7.37 -13.32
CA PHE A 19 6.82 -8.03 -12.09
C PHE A 19 6.11 -7.39 -10.91
N GLU A 20 5.86 -8.15 -9.86
CA GLU A 20 5.16 -7.66 -8.68
C GLU A 20 5.91 -8.04 -7.40
N ILE A 21 6.03 -7.08 -6.48
CA ILE A 21 6.51 -7.32 -5.11
C ILE A 21 5.47 -6.78 -4.14
N VAL A 22 5.08 -7.63 -3.18
CA VAL A 22 4.02 -7.36 -2.19
C VAL A 22 4.56 -7.44 -0.77
N ALA A 23 4.15 -6.57 0.14
CA ALA A 23 4.34 -6.76 1.56
C ALA A 23 3.38 -7.86 2.05
N THR A 24 3.91 -9.08 2.21
CA THR A 24 3.09 -10.29 2.48
C THR A 24 2.68 -10.46 3.94
N LYS A 25 3.28 -9.71 4.86
CA LYS A 25 3.04 -9.82 6.30
C LYS A 25 2.85 -8.48 6.96
N ALA A 26 2.10 -8.48 8.07
CA ALA A 26 1.87 -7.31 8.89
C ALA A 26 3.16 -6.64 9.35
N GLY A 27 3.23 -5.33 9.15
CA GLY A 27 4.36 -4.50 9.56
C GLY A 27 5.54 -4.58 8.60
N ARG A 28 5.40 -5.26 7.46
CA ARG A 28 6.31 -5.15 6.33
C ARG A 28 5.80 -4.08 5.36
N ARG A 29 6.72 -3.53 4.59
CA ARG A 29 6.42 -2.58 3.51
C ARG A 29 7.23 -2.92 2.28
N VAL A 30 6.83 -2.36 1.14
CA VAL A 30 7.65 -2.40 -0.07
C VAL A 30 8.38 -1.08 -0.20
N GLU A 31 9.69 -1.12 -0.43
CA GLU A 31 10.53 0.04 -0.69
C GLU A 31 11.03 0.00 -2.14
N VAL A 32 11.11 1.17 -2.77
CA VAL A 32 11.72 1.35 -4.08
C VAL A 32 12.95 2.24 -3.91
N ALA A 33 14.10 1.77 -4.41
CA ALA A 33 15.35 2.52 -4.43
C ALA A 33 15.92 2.57 -5.85
N VAL A 34 16.27 3.77 -6.31
CA VAL A 34 16.94 3.96 -7.61
C VAL A 34 18.39 4.35 -7.35
N ALA A 35 19.32 3.49 -7.74
CA ALA A 35 20.75 3.73 -7.55
C ALA A 35 21.57 3.00 -8.60
N ARG A 36 22.67 3.64 -9.05
CA ARG A 36 23.69 3.05 -9.93
C ARG A 36 23.11 2.37 -11.18
N GLY A 37 22.16 3.02 -11.85
CA GLY A 37 21.55 2.51 -13.08
C GLY A 37 20.60 1.33 -12.87
N THR A 38 20.15 1.10 -11.63
CA THR A 38 19.19 0.04 -11.31
C THR A 38 18.06 0.56 -10.44
N VAL A 39 16.88 -0.04 -10.62
CA VAL A 39 15.74 0.08 -9.72
C VAL A 39 15.71 -1.18 -8.87
N GLU A 40 15.86 -1.04 -7.56
CA GLU A 40 15.68 -2.11 -6.59
C GLU A 40 14.33 -1.94 -5.90
N VAL A 41 13.56 -3.02 -5.84
CA VAL A 41 12.29 -3.06 -5.13
C VAL A 41 12.38 -4.16 -4.08
N SER A 42 12.11 -3.82 -2.84
CA SER A 42 12.38 -4.70 -1.69
C SER A 42 11.20 -4.76 -0.75
N GLU A 43 10.73 -5.97 -0.41
CA GLU A 43 9.91 -6.15 0.79
C GLU A 43 10.85 -6.11 2.00
N VAL A 44 10.60 -5.17 2.91
CA VAL A 44 11.39 -5.00 4.12
C VAL A 44 10.55 -5.24 5.37
N THR A 45 11.20 -5.65 6.45
CA THR A 45 10.59 -5.67 7.79
C THR A 45 10.36 -4.25 8.31
N ARG A 46 9.64 -4.14 9.43
CA ARG A 46 9.43 -2.85 10.14
C ARG A 46 10.73 -2.13 10.50
N THR A 47 11.82 -2.89 10.70
CA THR A 47 13.14 -2.35 11.03
C THR A 47 14.02 -2.09 9.81
N GLY A 48 13.48 -2.25 8.59
CA GLY A 48 14.20 -2.01 7.34
C GLY A 48 15.05 -3.19 6.85
N GLN A 49 14.92 -4.38 7.46
CA GLN A 49 15.66 -5.55 6.99
C GLN A 49 15.00 -6.11 5.73
N THR A 50 15.75 -6.25 4.64
CA THR A 50 15.27 -6.85 3.39
C THR A 50 14.91 -8.32 3.60
N VAL A 51 13.71 -8.69 3.17
CA VAL A 51 13.20 -10.08 3.18
C VAL A 51 13.32 -10.70 1.80
N ARG A 52 12.89 -9.95 0.77
CA ARG A 52 13.03 -10.30 -0.64
C ARG A 52 13.23 -9.03 -1.44
N SER A 53 14.01 -9.12 -2.52
CA SER A 53 14.23 -8.00 -3.43
C SER A 53 14.22 -8.45 -4.87
N GLY A 54 13.86 -7.53 -5.75
CA GLY A 54 14.04 -7.62 -7.20
C GLY A 54 14.84 -6.43 -7.67
N ARG A 55 15.79 -6.66 -8.58
CA ARG A 55 16.62 -5.60 -9.15
C ARG A 55 16.50 -5.59 -10.66
N PHE A 56 16.20 -4.41 -11.19
CA PHE A 56 15.92 -4.18 -12.60
C PHE A 56 16.90 -3.16 -13.16
N MET A 57 17.36 -3.37 -14.39
CA MET A 57 18.14 -2.35 -15.09
C MET A 57 17.26 -1.14 -15.35
N GLN A 58 17.65 0.04 -14.86
CA GLN A 58 16.84 1.26 -14.99
C GLN A 58 16.55 1.59 -16.45
N SER A 59 17.49 1.33 -17.35
CA SER A 59 17.34 1.56 -18.79
C SER A 59 16.28 0.67 -19.46
N ARG A 60 15.78 -0.36 -18.78
CA ARG A 60 14.73 -1.26 -19.27
C ARG A 60 13.42 -1.14 -18.49
N VAL A 61 13.37 -0.36 -17.42
CA VAL A 61 12.13 -0.14 -16.67
C VAL A 61 11.28 0.87 -17.42
N VAL A 62 10.10 0.43 -17.85
CA VAL A 62 9.11 1.27 -18.52
C VAL A 62 8.28 2.03 -17.49
N ALA A 63 7.89 1.37 -16.40
CA ALA A 63 7.11 1.98 -15.33
C ALA A 63 7.35 1.29 -13.98
N VAL A 64 7.18 2.08 -12.91
CA VAL A 64 7.07 1.60 -11.52
C VAL A 64 5.76 2.16 -10.98
N VAL A 65 4.86 1.30 -10.54
CA VAL A 65 3.55 1.69 -10.00
C VAL A 65 3.46 1.23 -8.56
N GLU A 66 3.32 2.20 -7.65
CA GLU A 66 3.14 1.93 -6.23
C GLU A 66 1.65 1.85 -5.90
N HIS A 67 1.25 0.76 -5.25
CA HIS A 67 -0.08 0.52 -4.72
C HIS A 67 0.02 0.45 -3.19
N PRO A 68 -0.02 1.61 -2.50
CA PRO A 68 0.01 1.61 -1.05
C PRO A 68 -1.23 0.93 -0.48
N SER A 69 -1.05 0.14 0.57
CA SER A 69 -2.17 -0.45 1.29
C SER A 69 -2.99 0.63 2.01
N LEU A 70 -4.33 0.54 1.89
CA LEU A 70 -5.25 1.38 2.66
C LEU A 70 -5.31 0.85 4.10
N ASP A 71 -4.29 1.09 4.92
CA ASP A 71 -4.37 0.81 6.35
C ASP A 71 -5.24 1.86 7.08
N GLU A 72 -5.99 1.42 8.10
CA GLU A 72 -7.06 2.11 8.85
C GLU A 72 -6.81 3.55 9.36
N GLY A 73 -5.60 4.10 9.23
CA GLY A 73 -5.25 5.45 9.68
C GLY A 73 -5.81 6.58 8.81
N ASP A 74 -6.24 6.29 7.58
CA ASP A 74 -6.78 7.27 6.63
C ASP A 74 -8.26 7.06 6.31
N GLN A 75 -8.96 6.19 7.07
CA GLN A 75 -10.41 6.23 7.05
C GLN A 75 -10.87 7.49 7.81
N PRO A 76 -11.54 8.46 7.17
CA PRO A 76 -12.19 9.52 7.92
C PRO A 76 -13.10 8.85 8.94
N PRO A 77 -13.15 9.34 10.20
CA PRO A 77 -13.89 8.67 11.25
C PRO A 77 -15.30 8.43 10.73
N ARG A 78 -15.65 7.14 10.58
CA ARG A 78 -17.01 6.74 10.19
C ARG A 78 -17.92 7.44 11.16
N ARG A 79 -18.56 8.52 10.71
CA ARG A 79 -19.38 9.41 11.53
C ARG A 79 -20.38 8.49 12.19
N ARG A 80 -20.18 8.18 13.48
CA ARG A 80 -21.13 7.42 14.28
C ARG A 80 -22.42 8.17 14.12
N ARG A 81 -23.34 7.65 13.29
CA ARG A 81 -24.71 8.17 13.23
C ARG A 81 -25.15 8.19 14.68
N GLY A 82 -25.31 9.40 15.20
CA GLY A 82 -25.72 9.63 16.56
C GLY A 82 -26.89 8.71 16.82
N ARG A 83 -26.73 7.85 17.82
CA ARG A 83 -27.86 7.16 18.40
C ARG A 83 -28.74 8.29 18.92
N THR A 84 -29.80 8.65 18.20
CA THR A 84 -30.81 9.59 18.66
C THR A 84 -31.52 8.93 19.84
N LYS A 85 -30.93 9.02 21.02
CA LYS A 85 -31.59 8.88 22.30
C LYS A 85 -31.66 10.28 22.86
N ASP A 86 -32.73 10.98 22.51
CA ASP A 86 -33.31 12.08 23.28
C ASP A 86 -34.63 12.46 22.58
N GLN A 87 -35.67 11.67 22.83
CA GLN A 87 -37.03 12.20 22.89
C GLN A 87 -37.51 11.95 24.31
N PRO A 88 -37.57 12.98 25.18
CA PRO A 88 -38.33 12.87 26.41
C PRO A 88 -39.81 12.77 26.06
N ALA A 89 -40.50 11.82 26.69
CA ALA A 89 -41.94 11.68 26.60
C ALA A 89 -42.60 12.95 27.16
N LEU A 90 -43.26 13.71 26.28
CA LEU A 90 -44.23 14.71 26.71
C LEU A 90 -45.51 13.97 27.12
N GLY A 91 -45.53 13.54 28.38
CA GLY A 91 -46.76 13.42 29.13
C GLY A 91 -47.11 14.80 29.65
N LEU A 92 -48.17 15.40 29.12
CA LEU A 92 -48.95 16.41 29.81
C LEU A 92 -50.38 15.90 29.84
N ASP A 93 -50.71 15.40 31.02
CA ASP A 93 -51.99 15.51 31.68
C ASP A 93 -52.86 16.67 31.18
N SER A 94 -54.08 16.34 30.77
CA SER A 94 -55.28 17.16 30.85
C SER A 94 -56.49 16.24 30.83
#